data_AF-A0A1S8I9V8-F1
#
_entry.id   AF-A0A1S8I9V8-F1
#
_cell.length_a   1.000
_cell.length_b   1.000
_cell.length_c   1.000
_cell.angle_alpha   90.00
_cell.angle_beta   90.00
_cell.angle_gamma   90.00
#
_symmetry.space_group_name_H-M   'P 1'
#
loop_
_entity.id
_entity.type
_entity.pdbx_description
1 polymer ?
#
loop_
_entity_poly.entity_id
_entity_poly.type
_entity_poly.pdbx_seq_one_letter_code
_entity_poly.pdbx_strand_id
1 'polypeptide(L)'
;MYPIKYIENNLVFNQEGECFAYYELIPYNYSFLSPEQKYQVHDNFRQLIAQNREGKIHALQIATESSIRATQERSKKEITGRLTEVAKQRIDLQTEALVSMIGDSQIDYRFFIGFKLIATDEEVNLKNLKKSFFSGFQEFVYGVNHHLMGDFVSLSNEEIRRYTKLEKLMESKLARRFKVRRVTPSDLMYLIEHIYGEKGTPFEEYEFQLPKKKLKSETLVKRYDLLRPSRCLIEEKPRYLCMEHENHESYVAYLTINTIVGEMEFPSSELFYYQQQQFTFPIDTSMNVEIVTNKKALATVRNKKKELKDLDNHAYQSDNETNSNVLDALDSVDELETTLDQSKESMYKLSYVVRVSAESVDELKRRCDEVLDFYDDTNVKLVRPFGDMMGLHEEFLPSSKRYMNDYIQYVTSDFLAGLGFGATQMLGELEGIYFGYNVDTGRNVYLKPALASQGVKGSVTNALAAAFLGSLGGGKSFSNNLLVYYAVLFGGQAVIVDPKGGAKRSYLKRVGTALH
;
A
#
# COMPACT_ATOMS: atom_id res chain seq x y z
N MET A 1 -12.39 16.61 10.60
CA MET A 1 -13.57 16.81 9.72
C MET A 1 -13.38 15.87 8.54
N TYR A 2 -14.40 15.11 8.12
CA TYR A 2 -14.22 14.10 7.08
C TYR A 2 -13.60 14.67 5.78
N PRO A 3 -12.42 14.18 5.35
CA PRO A 3 -11.59 14.87 4.36
C PRO A 3 -12.13 14.75 2.93
N ILE A 4 -12.87 13.70 2.62
CA ILE A 4 -13.38 13.44 1.27
C ILE A 4 -14.68 14.21 1.04
N LYS A 5 -14.73 14.93 -0.07
CA LYS A 5 -15.88 15.69 -0.52
C LYS A 5 -16.63 14.99 -1.65
N TYR A 6 -15.91 14.37 -2.58
CA TYR A 6 -16.51 13.72 -3.75
C TYR A 6 -15.62 12.62 -4.32
N ILE A 7 -16.21 11.57 -4.89
CA ILE A 7 -15.50 10.44 -5.51
C ILE A 7 -16.03 10.16 -6.92
N GLU A 8 -15.11 10.12 -7.89
CA GLU A 8 -15.39 9.79 -9.29
C GLU A 8 -14.41 8.74 -9.82
N ASN A 9 -14.84 7.48 -9.86
CA ASN A 9 -13.98 6.35 -10.23
C ASN A 9 -12.78 6.29 -9.28
N ASN A 10 -11.56 6.46 -9.79
CA ASN A 10 -10.34 6.53 -8.98
C ASN A 10 -9.96 7.96 -8.55
N LEU A 11 -10.81 8.96 -8.83
CA LEU A 11 -10.59 10.34 -8.44
C LEU A 11 -11.25 10.62 -7.09
N VAL A 12 -10.47 11.19 -6.17
CA VAL A 12 -10.92 11.60 -4.84
C VAL A 12 -10.71 13.10 -4.71
N PHE A 13 -11.78 13.83 -4.44
CA PHE A 13 -11.74 15.28 -4.21
C PHE A 13 -11.89 15.55 -2.72
N ASN A 14 -10.99 16.33 -2.15
CA ASN A 14 -11.09 16.73 -0.75
C ASN A 14 -11.91 18.01 -0.55
N GLN A 15 -12.15 18.36 0.72
CA GLN A 15 -12.88 19.57 1.10
C GLN A 15 -12.24 20.87 0.58
N GLU A 16 -10.94 20.85 0.27
CA GLU A 16 -10.18 22.02 -0.20
C GLU A 16 -10.12 22.17 -1.72
N GLY A 17 -10.76 21.26 -2.46
CA GLY A 17 -10.72 21.28 -3.92
C GLY A 17 -9.48 20.64 -4.54
N GLU A 18 -8.63 19.99 -3.75
CA GLU A 18 -7.57 19.15 -4.33
C GLU A 18 -8.19 17.85 -4.89
N CYS A 19 -7.69 17.39 -6.03
CA CYS A 19 -8.10 16.14 -6.66
C CYS A 19 -6.91 15.18 -6.70
N PHE A 20 -7.10 13.98 -6.19
CA PHE A 20 -6.13 12.90 -6.23
C PHE A 20 -6.61 11.77 -7.12
N ALA A 21 -5.71 11.19 -7.91
CA ALA A 21 -5.97 9.93 -8.60
C ALA A 21 -5.27 8.79 -7.84
N TYR A 22 -6.06 7.80 -7.41
CA TYR A 22 -5.57 6.63 -6.69
C TYR A 22 -5.36 5.43 -7.61
N TYR A 23 -4.31 4.68 -7.34
CA TYR A 23 -3.96 3.44 -8.02
C TYR A 23 -3.54 2.40 -6.99
N GLU A 24 -3.83 1.15 -7.27
CA GLU A 24 -3.22 0.03 -6.58
C GLU A 24 -1.93 -0.34 -7.31
N LEU A 25 -0.82 -0.31 -6.58
CA LEU A 25 0.45 -0.86 -7.02
C LEU A 25 0.42 -2.36 -6.75
N ILE A 26 0.43 -3.17 -7.82
CA ILE A 26 0.44 -4.62 -7.67
C ILE A 26 1.78 -5.00 -7.02
N PRO A 27 1.76 -5.69 -5.86
CA PRO A 27 3.00 -6.01 -5.17
C PRO A 27 3.91 -6.86 -6.04
N TYR A 28 5.22 -6.67 -5.89
CA TYR A 28 6.23 -7.43 -6.61
C TYR A 28 7.07 -8.26 -5.64
N ASN A 29 7.50 -9.43 -6.11
CA ASN A 29 8.41 -10.27 -5.33
C ASN A 29 9.79 -9.62 -5.30
N TYR A 30 10.23 -9.26 -4.09
CA TYR A 30 11.54 -8.66 -3.85
C TYR A 30 12.61 -9.68 -3.48
N SER A 31 12.22 -10.79 -2.85
CA SER A 31 13.12 -11.80 -2.31
C SER A 31 13.99 -12.47 -3.37
N PHE A 32 13.50 -12.61 -4.60
CA PHE A 32 14.22 -13.28 -5.69
C PHE A 32 14.91 -12.32 -6.67
N LEU A 33 14.90 -11.01 -6.40
CA LEU A 33 15.59 -10.05 -7.24
C LEU A 33 17.10 -10.09 -7.01
N SER A 34 17.87 -10.07 -8.09
CA SER A 34 19.31 -9.82 -8.01
C SER A 34 19.58 -8.39 -7.50
N PRO A 35 20.77 -8.10 -6.95
CA PRO A 35 21.13 -6.74 -6.54
C PRO A 35 20.90 -5.69 -7.65
N GLU A 36 21.25 -6.01 -8.90
CA GLU A 36 21.01 -5.13 -10.05
C GLU A 36 19.51 -4.87 -10.29
N GLN A 37 18.67 -5.90 -10.17
CA GLN A 37 17.22 -5.76 -10.31
C GLN A 37 16.62 -4.93 -9.17
N LYS A 38 17.15 -5.08 -7.94
CA LYS A 38 16.76 -4.23 -6.79
C LYS A 38 17.06 -2.76 -7.09
N TYR A 39 18.25 -2.43 -7.58
CA TYR A 39 18.60 -1.07 -8.00
C TYR A 39 17.72 -0.55 -9.15
N GLN A 40 17.33 -1.40 -10.11
CA GLN A 40 16.41 -0.99 -11.17
C GLN A 40 15.01 -0.62 -10.65
N VAL A 41 14.48 -1.40 -9.70
CA VAL A 41 13.18 -1.10 -9.08
C VAL A 41 13.26 0.19 -8.26
N HIS A 42 14.33 0.35 -7.48
CA HIS A 42 14.62 1.58 -6.74
C HIS A 42 14.67 2.79 -7.66
N ASP A 43 15.47 2.74 -8.72
CA ASP A 43 15.62 3.86 -9.66
C ASP A 43 14.29 4.16 -10.39
N ASN A 44 13.49 3.15 -10.70
CA ASN A 44 12.15 3.36 -11.26
C ASN A 44 11.23 4.13 -10.31
N PHE A 45 11.26 3.83 -9.01
CA PHE A 45 10.48 4.56 -8.01
C PHE A 45 11.03 5.97 -7.79
N ARG A 46 12.35 6.10 -7.64
CA ARG A 46 13.05 7.38 -7.51
C ARG A 46 12.71 8.32 -8.66
N GLN A 47 12.80 7.83 -9.91
CA GLN A 47 12.43 8.60 -11.10
C GLN A 47 10.94 8.95 -11.14
N LEU A 48 10.04 8.06 -10.70
CA LEU A 48 8.61 8.36 -10.63
C LEU A 48 8.33 9.53 -9.67
N ILE A 49 8.94 9.51 -8.49
CA ILE A 49 8.81 10.59 -7.50
C ILE A 49 9.44 11.87 -8.03
N ALA A 50 10.68 11.82 -8.54
CA ALA A 50 11.43 12.98 -9.03
C ALA A 50 10.82 13.66 -10.27
N GLN A 51 10.10 12.91 -11.12
CA GLN A 51 9.41 13.48 -12.28
C GLN A 51 8.19 14.33 -11.89
N ASN A 52 7.62 14.11 -10.71
CA ASN A 52 6.56 14.96 -10.18
C ASN A 52 7.21 16.23 -9.57
N ARG A 53 7.19 17.32 -10.33
CA ARG A 53 7.89 18.56 -9.93
C ARG A 53 7.19 19.33 -8.80
N GLU A 54 5.88 19.15 -8.68
CA GLU A 54 5.03 19.80 -7.70
C GLU A 54 3.88 18.84 -7.35
N GLY A 55 3.34 18.97 -6.14
CA GLY A 55 2.14 18.25 -5.72
C GLY A 55 2.32 17.49 -4.43
N LYS A 56 1.43 16.53 -4.23
CA LYS A 56 1.39 15.64 -3.06
C LYS A 56 1.21 14.20 -3.53
N ILE A 57 1.81 13.29 -2.79
CA ILE A 57 1.68 11.85 -2.97
C ILE A 57 1.19 11.30 -1.64
N HIS A 58 0.16 10.46 -1.68
CA HIS A 58 -0.33 9.74 -0.52
C HIS A 58 -0.25 8.26 -0.80
N ALA A 59 0.69 7.56 -0.17
CA ALA A 59 0.88 6.13 -0.30
C ALA A 59 0.39 5.41 0.96
N LEU A 60 -0.36 4.33 0.79
CA LEU A 60 -0.97 3.54 1.84
C LEU A 60 -0.55 2.08 1.64
N GLN A 61 0.00 1.46 2.68
CA GLN A 61 0.05 0.01 2.77
C GLN A 61 -1.02 -0.43 3.76
N ILE A 62 -1.88 -1.35 3.32
CA ILE A 62 -3.05 -1.77 4.07
C ILE A 62 -3.04 -3.28 4.20
N ALA A 63 -3.16 -3.77 5.42
CA ALA A 63 -3.38 -5.18 5.72
C ALA A 63 -4.82 -5.53 5.40
N THR A 64 -5.04 -6.27 4.31
CA THR A 64 -6.35 -6.73 3.89
C THR A 64 -6.57 -8.19 4.27
N GLU A 65 -7.84 -8.56 4.44
CA GLU A 65 -8.23 -9.95 4.62
C GLU A 65 -8.46 -10.61 3.26
N SER A 66 -7.97 -11.84 3.10
CA SER A 66 -8.23 -12.68 1.93
C SER A 66 -8.88 -13.99 2.37
N SER A 67 -9.98 -14.38 1.74
CA SER A 67 -10.65 -15.64 2.09
C SER A 67 -9.95 -16.85 1.48
N ILE A 68 -9.65 -17.83 2.35
CA ILE A 68 -9.09 -19.12 1.92
C ILE A 68 -10.13 -19.87 1.10
N ARG A 69 -11.39 -19.90 1.55
CA ARG A 69 -12.49 -20.56 0.83
C ARG A 69 -12.68 -19.97 -0.56
N ALA A 70 -12.72 -18.65 -0.67
CA ALA A 70 -12.84 -17.97 -1.95
C ALA A 70 -11.69 -18.32 -2.89
N THR A 71 -10.46 -18.34 -2.37
CA THR A 71 -9.28 -18.71 -3.14
C THR A 71 -9.34 -20.16 -3.63
N GLN A 72 -9.80 -21.07 -2.79
CA GLN A 72 -9.98 -22.48 -3.16
C GLN A 72 -11.12 -22.67 -4.17
N GLU A 73 -12.22 -21.92 -4.05
CA GLU A 73 -13.30 -21.91 -5.04
C GLU A 73 -12.85 -21.39 -6.40
N ARG A 74 -12.02 -20.33 -6.44
CA ARG A 74 -11.42 -19.89 -7.70
C ARG A 74 -10.46 -20.94 -8.26
N SER A 75 -9.67 -21.58 -7.40
CA SER A 75 -8.77 -22.69 -7.79
C SER A 75 -9.53 -23.87 -8.41
N LYS A 76 -10.73 -24.19 -7.91
CA LYS A 76 -11.59 -25.23 -8.50
C LYS A 76 -12.05 -24.90 -9.93
N LYS A 77 -12.23 -23.61 -10.25
CA LYS A 77 -12.61 -23.18 -11.60
C LYS A 77 -11.51 -23.42 -12.64
N GLU A 78 -10.27 -23.59 -12.20
CA GLU A 78 -9.13 -23.89 -13.06
C GLU A 78 -8.95 -25.38 -13.35
N ILE A 79 -9.70 -26.25 -12.68
CA ILE A 79 -9.59 -27.69 -12.88
C ILE A 79 -10.08 -28.05 -14.28
N THR A 80 -9.24 -28.77 -15.03
CA THR A 80 -9.60 -29.34 -16.33
C THR A 80 -9.42 -30.86 -16.34
N GLY A 81 -9.94 -31.54 -17.37
CA GLY A 81 -9.71 -32.97 -17.57
C GLY A 81 -10.78 -33.89 -16.95
N ARG A 82 -10.45 -35.17 -16.81
CA ARG A 82 -11.42 -36.24 -16.46
C ARG A 82 -11.62 -36.43 -14.96
N LEU A 83 -10.70 -35.94 -14.13
CA LEU A 83 -10.68 -36.16 -12.68
C LEU A 83 -11.31 -34.99 -11.91
N THR A 84 -12.14 -34.16 -12.56
CA THR A 84 -12.69 -32.92 -11.99
C THR A 84 -13.38 -33.14 -10.65
N GLU A 85 -14.22 -34.16 -10.53
CA GLU A 85 -14.95 -34.43 -9.28
C GLU A 85 -14.02 -34.85 -8.14
N VAL A 86 -13.02 -35.69 -8.44
CA VAL A 86 -12.00 -36.10 -7.45
C VAL A 86 -11.14 -34.91 -7.02
N ALA A 87 -10.79 -34.05 -7.97
CA ALA A 87 -10.02 -32.83 -7.71
C ALA A 87 -10.78 -31.85 -6.81
N LYS A 88 -12.07 -31.59 -7.10
CA LYS A 88 -12.92 -30.74 -6.25
C LYS A 88 -13.03 -31.28 -4.82
N GLN A 89 -13.35 -32.57 -4.66
CA GLN A 89 -13.42 -33.22 -3.34
C GLN A 89 -12.09 -33.11 -2.59
N ARG A 90 -10.96 -33.23 -3.29
CA ARG A 90 -9.65 -33.09 -2.68
C ARG A 90 -9.40 -31.65 -2.20
N ILE A 91 -9.78 -30.66 -3.01
CA ILE A 91 -9.67 -29.24 -2.64
C ILE A 91 -10.61 -28.91 -1.47
N ASP A 92 -11.82 -29.49 -1.40
CA ASP A 92 -12.72 -29.32 -0.25
C ASP A 92 -12.05 -29.78 1.05
N LEU A 93 -11.48 -30.97 1.05
CA LEU A 93 -10.75 -31.49 2.22
C LEU A 93 -9.53 -30.63 2.59
N GLN A 94 -8.82 -30.09 1.59
CA GLN A 94 -7.72 -29.16 1.83
C GLN A 94 -8.23 -27.84 2.42
N THR A 95 -9.37 -27.34 1.96
CA THR A 95 -9.97 -26.10 2.44
C THR A 95 -10.35 -26.23 3.91
N GLU A 96 -11.04 -27.30 4.30
CA GLU A 96 -11.39 -27.51 5.72
C GLU A 96 -10.15 -27.67 6.61
N ALA A 97 -9.11 -28.36 6.11
CA ALA A 97 -7.85 -28.48 6.85
C ALA A 97 -7.17 -27.11 7.05
N LEU A 98 -7.10 -26.28 6.01
CA LEU A 98 -6.51 -24.94 6.10
C LEU A 98 -7.31 -24.04 7.04
N VAL A 99 -8.63 -24.00 6.88
CA VAL A 99 -9.50 -23.17 7.73
C VAL A 99 -9.40 -23.60 9.20
N SER A 100 -9.28 -24.90 9.47
CA SER A 100 -9.08 -25.39 10.84
C SER A 100 -7.72 -25.01 11.45
N MET A 101 -6.70 -24.77 10.62
CA MET A 101 -5.33 -24.47 11.06
C MET A 101 -5.08 -22.98 11.26
N ILE A 102 -5.57 -22.14 10.35
CA ILE A 102 -5.22 -20.71 10.31
C ILE A 102 -6.43 -19.77 10.32
N GLY A 103 -7.66 -20.29 10.36
CA GLY A 103 -8.89 -19.50 10.26
C GLY A 103 -9.36 -19.32 8.82
N ASP A 104 -10.47 -18.60 8.63
CA ASP A 104 -11.12 -18.47 7.32
C ASP A 104 -10.46 -17.39 6.42
N SER A 105 -9.76 -16.45 7.04
CA SER A 105 -9.05 -15.36 6.39
C SER A 105 -7.54 -15.40 6.64
N GLN A 106 -6.78 -14.96 5.64
CA GLN A 106 -5.33 -14.71 5.75
C GLN A 106 -5.05 -13.22 5.57
N ILE A 107 -3.97 -12.72 6.17
CA ILE A 107 -3.54 -11.33 6.02
C ILE A 107 -2.69 -11.18 4.76
N ASP A 108 -3.17 -10.34 3.85
CA ASP A 108 -2.42 -9.89 2.69
C ASP A 108 -2.14 -8.38 2.78
N TYR A 109 -1.09 -7.92 2.10
CA TYR A 109 -0.73 -6.49 2.08
C TYR A 109 -0.97 -5.93 0.69
N ARG A 110 -1.80 -4.89 0.62
CA ARG A 110 -2.08 -4.14 -0.61
C ARG A 110 -1.51 -2.73 -0.51
N PHE A 111 -1.07 -2.20 -1.65
CA PHE A 111 -0.36 -0.92 -1.73
C PHE A 111 -1.13 0.03 -2.62
N PHE A 112 -1.62 1.12 -2.05
CA PHE A 112 -2.37 2.15 -2.76
C PHE A 112 -1.55 3.42 -2.83
N ILE A 113 -1.53 4.08 -3.98
CA ILE A 113 -0.80 5.33 -4.17
C ILE A 113 -1.68 6.36 -4.89
N GLY A 114 -1.86 7.49 -4.23
CA GLY A 114 -2.60 8.64 -4.70
C GLY A 114 -1.67 9.77 -5.14
N PHE A 115 -1.89 10.32 -6.32
CA PHE A 115 -1.16 11.49 -6.81
C PHE A 115 -2.11 12.68 -6.93
N LYS A 116 -1.75 13.82 -6.34
CA LYS A 116 -2.46 15.07 -6.58
C LYS A 116 -2.34 15.46 -8.04
N LEU A 117 -3.47 15.58 -8.73
CA LEU A 117 -3.52 16.01 -10.12
C LEU A 117 -3.42 17.53 -10.19
N ILE A 118 -2.31 18.02 -10.74
CA ILE A 118 -2.09 19.44 -11.02
C ILE A 118 -2.49 19.72 -12.45
N ALA A 119 -3.37 20.69 -12.63
CA ALA A 119 -3.71 21.18 -13.96
C ALA A 119 -2.80 22.37 -14.31
N THR A 120 -1.60 22.11 -14.80
CA THR A 120 -0.70 23.17 -15.29
C THR A 120 -1.16 23.71 -16.63
N ASP A 121 -1.00 25.02 -16.84
CA ASP A 121 -1.38 25.73 -18.07
C ASP A 121 -0.61 25.28 -19.33
N GLU A 122 0.53 24.62 -19.16
CA GLU A 122 1.46 24.31 -20.25
C GLU A 122 1.11 23.02 -21.02
N GLU A 123 0.40 22.06 -20.41
CA GLU A 123 0.09 20.78 -21.07
C GLU A 123 -1.23 20.80 -21.86
N VAL A 124 -2.03 21.88 -21.74
CA VAL A 124 -3.32 22.00 -22.45
C VAL A 124 -3.48 23.43 -22.97
N ASN A 125 -3.19 23.61 -24.26
CA ASN A 125 -3.39 24.86 -24.98
C ASN A 125 -4.84 25.34 -24.84
N LEU A 126 -5.13 26.32 -23.96
CA LEU A 126 -6.41 27.05 -23.92
C LEU A 126 -6.36 28.26 -22.97
N LYS A 127 -6.17 29.46 -23.53
CA LYS A 127 -6.41 30.75 -22.84
C LYS A 127 -7.87 30.94 -22.37
N ASN A 128 -8.82 30.15 -22.90
CA ASN A 128 -10.23 30.17 -22.47
C ASN A 128 -10.54 29.25 -21.27
N LEU A 129 -9.62 28.37 -20.85
CA LEU A 129 -9.85 27.42 -19.74
C LEU A 129 -9.56 27.99 -18.34
N LYS A 130 -8.77 29.08 -18.23
CA LYS A 130 -8.46 29.70 -16.93
C LYS A 130 -9.70 30.28 -16.24
N LYS A 131 -10.59 30.92 -17.01
CA LYS A 131 -11.83 31.51 -16.47
C LYS A 131 -12.78 30.44 -15.93
N SER A 132 -12.90 29.31 -16.64
CA SER A 132 -13.71 28.15 -16.23
C SER A 132 -13.13 27.43 -15.00
N PHE A 133 -11.80 27.40 -14.82
CA PHE A 133 -11.16 26.84 -13.63
C PHE A 133 -11.51 27.59 -12.35
N PHE A 134 -11.35 28.92 -12.35
CA PHE A 134 -11.64 29.73 -11.17
C PHE A 134 -13.12 29.71 -10.82
N SER A 135 -14.02 29.74 -11.82
CA SER A 135 -15.46 29.67 -11.59
C SER A 135 -15.91 28.30 -11.09
N GLY A 136 -15.45 27.20 -11.72
CA GLY A 136 -15.80 25.84 -11.30
C GLY A 136 -15.25 25.48 -9.91
N PHE A 137 -14.01 25.89 -9.62
CA PHE A 137 -13.41 25.69 -8.30
C PHE A 137 -14.09 26.52 -7.21
N GLN A 138 -14.46 27.77 -7.50
CA GLN A 138 -15.26 28.58 -6.56
C GLN A 138 -16.65 27.99 -6.37
N GLU A 139 -17.32 27.51 -7.43
CA GLU A 139 -18.60 26.79 -7.30
C GLU A 139 -18.47 25.48 -6.53
N PHE A 140 -17.38 24.72 -6.70
CA PHE A 140 -17.13 23.51 -5.93
C PHE A 140 -16.90 23.85 -4.45
N VAL A 141 -16.00 24.78 -4.14
CA VAL A 141 -15.62 25.15 -2.76
C VAL A 141 -16.74 25.90 -2.03
N TYR A 142 -17.38 26.88 -2.68
CA TYR A 142 -18.43 27.74 -2.10
C TYR A 142 -19.85 27.31 -2.44
N GLY A 143 -20.04 26.22 -3.18
CA GLY A 143 -21.34 25.66 -3.58
C GLY A 143 -22.16 25.18 -2.40
N VAL A 144 -22.69 26.13 -1.64
CA VAL A 144 -23.88 25.94 -0.83
C VAL A 144 -25.03 25.79 -1.80
N ASN A 145 -25.26 24.53 -2.14
CA ASN A 145 -26.50 23.86 -2.49
C ASN A 145 -27.79 24.67 -2.22
N HIS A 146 -28.06 25.73 -2.99
CA HIS A 146 -29.27 26.55 -2.86
C HIS A 146 -30.52 25.87 -3.43
N HIS A 147 -30.38 24.74 -4.15
CA HIS A 147 -31.51 24.04 -4.76
C HIS A 147 -31.84 22.65 -4.18
N LEU A 148 -30.95 22.00 -3.40
CA LEU A 148 -31.16 20.64 -2.87
C LEU A 148 -30.70 20.48 -1.42
N MET A 149 -31.22 21.29 -0.48
CA MET A 149 -31.16 21.09 0.99
C MET A 149 -29.93 20.35 1.55
N GLY A 150 -28.70 20.72 1.18
CA GLY A 150 -27.48 20.17 1.79
C GLY A 150 -27.17 18.68 1.60
N ASP A 151 -28.08 17.85 1.08
CA ASP A 151 -27.96 16.37 1.09
C ASP A 151 -27.05 15.80 -0.02
N PHE A 152 -26.78 16.60 -1.05
CA PHE A 152 -25.99 16.19 -2.21
C PHE A 152 -24.70 16.99 -2.31
N VAL A 153 -23.68 16.35 -2.86
CA VAL A 153 -22.49 17.01 -3.40
C VAL A 153 -22.57 16.92 -4.91
N SER A 154 -22.32 18.05 -5.59
CA SER A 154 -22.27 18.12 -7.03
C SER A 154 -20.85 18.39 -7.52
N LEU A 155 -20.54 17.88 -8.70
CA LEU A 155 -19.34 18.24 -9.45
C LEU A 155 -19.72 18.43 -10.91
N SER A 156 -19.16 19.45 -11.56
CA SER A 156 -19.48 19.72 -12.96
C SER A 156 -18.95 18.60 -13.87
N ASN A 157 -19.71 18.27 -14.91
CA ASN A 157 -19.31 17.25 -15.88
C ASN A 157 -18.06 17.67 -16.66
N GLU A 158 -17.79 18.98 -16.78
CA GLU A 158 -16.58 19.51 -17.40
C GLU A 158 -15.33 19.27 -16.52
N GLU A 159 -15.43 19.52 -15.22
CA GLU A 159 -14.34 19.24 -14.27
C GLU A 159 -14.03 17.75 -14.21
N ILE A 160 -15.06 16.89 -14.15
CA ILE A 160 -14.89 15.44 -14.21
C ILE A 160 -14.10 15.04 -15.45
N ARG A 161 -14.51 15.52 -16.63
CA ARG A 161 -13.83 15.23 -17.90
C ARG A 161 -12.39 15.73 -17.91
N ARG A 162 -12.12 16.88 -17.32
CA ARG A 162 -10.76 17.45 -17.23
C ARG A 162 -9.85 16.58 -16.36
N TYR A 163 -10.26 16.28 -15.14
CA TYR A 163 -9.44 15.46 -14.24
C TYR A 163 -9.27 14.03 -14.75
N THR A 164 -10.28 13.49 -15.45
CA THR A 164 -10.15 12.19 -16.13
C THR A 164 -9.07 12.22 -17.23
N LYS A 165 -8.85 13.35 -17.92
CA LYS A 165 -7.74 13.46 -18.89
C LYS A 165 -6.38 13.50 -18.20
N LEU A 166 -6.25 14.27 -17.11
CA LEU A 166 -5.02 14.32 -16.32
C LEU A 166 -4.68 12.97 -15.68
N GLU A 167 -5.71 12.27 -15.20
CA GLU A 167 -5.61 10.92 -14.67
C GLU A 167 -5.04 9.95 -15.71
N LYS A 168 -5.54 9.96 -16.96
CA LYS A 168 -5.00 9.11 -18.03
C LYS A 168 -3.52 9.35 -18.31
N LEU A 169 -3.07 10.61 -18.24
CA LEU A 169 -1.66 10.94 -18.38
C LEU A 169 -0.85 10.39 -17.20
N MET A 170 -1.38 10.47 -15.98
CA MET A 170 -0.75 9.92 -14.78
C MET A 170 -0.68 8.40 -14.81
N GLU A 171 -1.77 7.72 -15.15
CA GLU A 171 -1.82 6.25 -15.34
C GLU A 171 -0.77 5.81 -16.36
N SER A 172 -0.68 6.50 -17.50
CA SER A 172 0.29 6.19 -18.55
C SER A 172 1.74 6.35 -18.07
N LYS A 173 2.01 7.29 -17.15
CA LYS A 173 3.34 7.47 -16.54
C LYS A 173 3.64 6.31 -15.56
N LEU A 174 2.67 5.92 -14.73
CA LEU A 174 2.81 4.83 -13.77
C LEU A 174 2.99 3.46 -14.44
N ALA A 175 2.12 3.14 -15.39
CA ALA A 175 2.06 1.85 -16.07
C ALA A 175 3.32 1.52 -16.91
N ARG A 176 4.16 2.53 -17.21
CA ARG A 176 5.46 2.32 -17.88
C ARG A 176 6.51 1.67 -16.98
N ARG A 177 6.38 1.85 -15.67
CA ARG A 177 7.40 1.43 -14.68
C ARG A 177 6.90 0.32 -13.78
N PHE A 178 5.61 0.36 -13.44
CA PHE A 178 5.01 -0.56 -12.48
C PHE A 178 3.74 -1.20 -13.04
N LYS A 179 3.42 -2.40 -12.55
CA LYS A 179 2.09 -3.00 -12.73
C LYS A 179 1.13 -2.29 -11.78
N VAL A 180 0.23 -1.49 -12.34
CA VAL A 180 -0.76 -0.72 -11.57
C VAL A 180 -2.16 -0.99 -12.06
N ARG A 181 -3.12 -0.91 -11.14
CA ARG A 181 -4.56 -0.99 -11.40
C ARG A 181 -5.23 0.29 -10.92
N ARG A 182 -6.16 0.85 -11.69
CA ARG A 182 -7.03 1.93 -11.19
C ARG A 182 -7.87 1.41 -10.02
N VAL A 183 -7.88 2.17 -8.94
CA VAL A 183 -8.74 1.93 -7.79
C VAL A 183 -10.19 2.19 -8.16
N THR A 184 -11.09 1.32 -7.72
CA THR A 184 -12.53 1.47 -7.88
C THR A 184 -13.14 2.18 -6.66
N PRO A 185 -14.37 2.69 -6.76
CA PRO A 185 -15.08 3.18 -5.59
C PRO A 185 -15.17 2.12 -4.48
N SER A 186 -15.44 0.84 -4.80
CA SER A 186 -15.45 -0.24 -3.80
C SER A 186 -14.12 -0.35 -3.07
N ASP A 187 -12.99 -0.33 -3.79
CA ASP A 187 -11.67 -0.38 -3.16
C ASP A 187 -11.47 0.80 -2.19
N LEU A 188 -11.91 2.02 -2.56
CA LEU A 188 -11.83 3.20 -1.67
C LEU A 188 -12.74 3.06 -0.43
N MET A 189 -13.94 2.50 -0.59
CA MET A 189 -14.86 2.35 0.54
C MET A 189 -14.38 1.27 1.50
N TYR A 190 -13.83 0.16 0.97
CA TYR A 190 -13.15 -0.85 1.77
C TYR A 190 -12.03 -0.21 2.61
N LEU A 191 -11.19 0.61 1.97
CA LEU A 191 -10.09 1.30 2.67
C LEU A 191 -10.61 2.12 3.86
N ILE A 192 -11.70 2.85 3.66
CA ILE A 192 -12.29 3.69 4.70
C ILE A 192 -12.86 2.81 5.81
N GLU A 193 -13.68 1.81 5.49
CA GLU A 193 -14.26 0.89 6.48
C GLU A 193 -13.17 0.18 7.30
N HIS A 194 -12.10 -0.29 6.65
CA HIS A 194 -10.94 -0.88 7.31
C HIS A 194 -10.25 0.09 8.29
N ILE A 195 -10.03 1.34 7.87
CA ILE A 195 -9.44 2.40 8.71
C ILE A 195 -10.33 2.68 9.93
N TYR A 196 -11.65 2.65 9.75
CA TYR A 196 -12.67 2.80 10.79
C TYR A 196 -12.94 1.52 11.60
N GLY A 197 -12.17 0.45 11.37
CA GLY A 197 -12.18 -0.74 12.23
C GLY A 197 -13.19 -1.82 11.83
N GLU A 198 -13.83 -1.71 10.67
CA GLU A 198 -14.63 -2.79 10.10
C GLU A 198 -13.71 -3.96 9.68
N LYS A 199 -14.15 -5.20 9.91
CA LYS A 199 -13.37 -6.43 9.68
C LYS A 199 -14.25 -7.56 9.16
N GLY A 200 -13.63 -8.65 8.70
CA GLY A 200 -14.33 -9.89 8.37
C GLY A 200 -14.89 -9.97 6.95
N THR A 201 -14.72 -8.93 6.13
CA THR A 201 -15.03 -8.99 4.70
C THR A 201 -13.73 -9.08 3.90
N PRO A 202 -13.50 -10.14 3.12
CA PRO A 202 -12.35 -10.22 2.24
C PRO A 202 -12.34 -9.11 1.20
N PHE A 203 -11.16 -8.56 0.89
CA PHE A 203 -11.03 -7.45 -0.05
C PHE A 203 -11.58 -7.78 -1.44
N GLU A 204 -11.35 -9.00 -1.94
CA GLU A 204 -11.80 -9.40 -3.28
C GLU A 204 -13.31 -9.59 -3.39
N GLU A 205 -14.00 -9.78 -2.27
CA GLU A 205 -15.45 -9.99 -2.21
C GLU A 205 -16.21 -8.69 -1.86
N TYR A 206 -15.47 -7.64 -1.50
CA TYR A 206 -16.06 -6.39 -1.11
C TYR A 206 -16.68 -5.64 -2.29
N GLU A 207 -17.99 -5.41 -2.21
CA GLU A 207 -18.71 -4.60 -3.18
C GLU A 207 -19.44 -3.44 -2.49
N PHE A 208 -19.16 -2.22 -2.95
CA PHE A 208 -19.88 -1.03 -2.52
C PHE A 208 -20.42 -0.27 -3.71
N GLN A 209 -21.73 -0.10 -3.74
CA GLN A 209 -22.38 0.77 -4.71
C GLN A 209 -22.37 2.21 -4.20
N LEU A 210 -21.82 3.12 -5.00
CA LEU A 210 -21.88 4.56 -4.78
C LEU A 210 -22.85 5.17 -5.82
N PRO A 211 -24.16 5.28 -5.53
CA PRO A 211 -25.15 5.73 -6.50
C PRO A 211 -24.88 7.17 -6.95
N LYS A 212 -24.99 7.40 -8.27
CA LYS A 212 -24.78 8.72 -8.88
C LYS A 212 -26.00 9.13 -9.67
N LYS A 213 -26.37 10.40 -9.57
CA LYS A 213 -27.42 11.01 -10.41
C LYS A 213 -26.76 11.98 -11.39
N LYS A 214 -26.70 11.57 -12.66
CA LYS A 214 -26.14 12.41 -13.74
C LYS A 214 -27.19 13.38 -14.25
N LEU A 215 -26.91 14.67 -14.17
CA LEU A 215 -27.67 15.75 -14.78
C LEU A 215 -26.96 16.25 -16.05
N LYS A 216 -27.58 17.19 -16.77
CA LYS A 216 -27.02 17.74 -18.03
C LYS A 216 -25.66 18.40 -17.81
N SER A 217 -25.52 19.21 -16.76
CA SER A 217 -24.31 19.98 -16.45
C SER A 217 -23.44 19.37 -15.35
N GLU A 218 -24.03 18.63 -14.41
CA GLU A 218 -23.36 18.15 -13.20
C GLU A 218 -23.70 16.69 -12.87
N THR A 219 -22.88 16.08 -12.01
CA THR A 219 -23.15 14.76 -11.44
C THR A 219 -23.27 14.87 -9.92
N LEU A 220 -24.36 14.32 -9.37
CA LEU A 220 -24.68 14.37 -7.95
C LEU A 220 -24.37 13.04 -7.25
N VAL A 221 -23.82 13.13 -6.05
CA VAL A 221 -23.64 12.01 -5.10
C VAL A 221 -24.25 12.43 -3.77
N LYS A 222 -24.93 11.50 -3.07
CA LYS A 222 -25.47 11.80 -1.74
C LYS A 222 -24.33 11.85 -0.73
N ARG A 223 -24.34 12.86 0.15
CA ARG A 223 -23.37 12.96 1.26
C ARG A 223 -23.42 11.75 2.17
N TYR A 224 -24.62 11.22 2.40
CA TYR A 224 -24.84 10.00 3.17
C TYR A 224 -24.00 8.82 2.65
N ASP A 225 -24.00 8.59 1.33
CA ASP A 225 -23.32 7.43 0.75
C ASP A 225 -21.78 7.54 0.88
N LEU A 226 -21.24 8.76 0.99
CA LEU A 226 -19.81 9.00 1.22
C LEU A 226 -19.41 8.85 2.70
N LEU A 227 -20.33 9.14 3.62
CA LEU A 227 -20.08 9.08 5.08
C LEU A 227 -20.45 7.74 5.70
N ARG A 228 -21.26 6.92 5.01
CA ARG A 228 -21.67 5.60 5.48
C ARG A 228 -20.47 4.69 5.85
N PRO A 229 -19.40 4.62 5.06
CA PRO A 229 -18.21 3.80 5.37
C PRO A 229 -17.46 4.22 6.65
N SER A 230 -17.64 5.47 7.10
CA SER A 230 -16.96 6.01 8.29
C SER A 230 -17.82 5.93 9.56
N ARG A 231 -18.87 5.11 9.56
CA ARG A 231 -19.79 5.00 10.70
C ARG A 231 -19.22 4.07 11.75
N CYS A 232 -18.72 4.67 12.82
CA CYS A 232 -18.25 4.00 14.01
C CYS A 232 -18.38 4.99 15.16
N LEU A 233 -18.66 4.51 16.37
CA LEU A 233 -18.44 5.34 17.56
C LEU A 233 -16.94 5.33 17.82
N ILE A 234 -16.32 6.51 17.86
CA ILE A 234 -14.90 6.64 18.18
C ILE A 234 -14.74 7.44 19.45
N GLU A 235 -14.14 6.81 20.47
CA GLU A 235 -13.70 7.48 21.68
C GLU A 235 -12.17 7.63 21.66
N GLU A 236 -11.69 8.87 21.69
CA GLU A 236 -10.26 9.14 21.80
C GLU A 236 -9.79 9.03 23.25
N LYS A 237 -8.86 8.10 23.49
CA LYS A 237 -8.06 8.03 24.70
C LYS A 237 -6.69 8.63 24.43
N PRO A 238 -5.90 8.96 25.46
CA PRO A 238 -4.67 9.72 25.24
C PRO A 238 -3.61 9.06 24.35
N ARG A 239 -3.65 7.73 24.18
CA ARG A 239 -2.66 6.97 23.40
C ARG A 239 -3.28 5.95 22.43
N TYR A 240 -4.60 5.92 22.31
CA TYR A 240 -5.32 5.03 21.39
C TYR A 240 -6.75 5.53 21.16
N LEU A 241 -7.39 5.04 20.10
CA LEU A 241 -8.81 5.17 19.83
C LEU A 241 -9.51 3.87 20.21
N CYS A 242 -10.67 3.98 20.85
CA CYS A 242 -11.65 2.90 20.96
C CYS A 242 -12.65 3.10 19.82
N MET A 243 -12.77 2.09 18.95
CA MET A 243 -13.69 2.05 17.82
C MET A 243 -14.75 1.00 18.09
N GLU A 244 -15.97 1.44 18.41
CA GLU A 244 -17.11 0.60 18.72
C GLU A 244 -18.08 0.53 17.54
N HIS A 245 -18.31 -0.70 17.09
CA HIS A 245 -19.31 -1.10 16.10
C HIS A 245 -20.43 -1.88 16.78
N GLU A 246 -21.54 -2.13 16.07
CA GLU A 246 -22.70 -2.84 16.66
C GLU A 246 -22.35 -4.24 17.19
N ASN A 247 -21.37 -4.92 16.59
CA ASN A 247 -21.05 -6.33 16.88
C ASN A 247 -19.64 -6.54 17.44
N HIS A 248 -18.76 -5.53 17.40
CA HIS A 248 -17.37 -5.67 17.82
C HIS A 248 -16.78 -4.33 18.27
N GLU A 249 -15.72 -4.41 19.07
CA GLU A 249 -14.93 -3.28 19.50
C GLU A 249 -13.48 -3.50 19.05
N SER A 250 -12.77 -2.43 18.69
CA SER A 250 -11.35 -2.50 18.38
C SER A 250 -10.60 -1.32 18.96
N TYR A 251 -9.35 -1.58 19.35
CA TYR A 251 -8.46 -0.55 19.88
C TYR A 251 -7.36 -0.27 18.87
N VAL A 252 -7.16 1.00 18.55
CA VAL A 252 -6.23 1.42 17.49
C VAL A 252 -5.28 2.50 18.00
N ALA A 253 -3.99 2.35 17.76
CA ALA A 253 -2.99 3.37 18.05
C ALA A 253 -2.25 3.77 16.77
N TYR A 254 -1.77 5.01 16.76
CA TYR A 254 -0.99 5.58 15.67
C TYR A 254 0.38 6.00 16.18
N LEU A 255 1.41 5.60 15.45
CA LEU A 255 2.79 5.97 15.70
C LEU A 255 3.29 6.78 14.51
N THR A 256 3.91 7.92 14.75
CA THR A 256 4.45 8.80 13.71
C THR A 256 5.97 8.88 13.79
N ILE A 257 6.61 9.15 12.66
CA ILE A 257 8.06 9.28 12.58
C ILE A 257 8.57 10.50 13.34
N ASN A 258 9.50 10.31 14.27
CA ASN A 258 10.12 11.39 15.03
C ASN A 258 11.43 11.86 14.43
N THR A 259 12.33 10.92 14.14
CA THR A 259 13.61 11.21 13.50
C THR A 259 14.14 10.00 12.76
N ILE A 260 15.01 10.23 11.78
CA ILE A 260 15.77 9.22 11.06
C ILE A 260 17.22 9.35 11.52
N VAL A 261 17.79 8.26 12.03
CA VAL A 261 19.12 8.23 12.64
C VAL A 261 20.13 7.60 11.68
N GLY A 262 21.00 8.40 11.08
CA GLY A 262 22.00 7.92 10.13
C GLY A 262 21.45 7.70 8.72
N GLU A 263 22.24 7.05 7.87
CA GLU A 263 21.86 6.73 6.49
C GLU A 263 21.24 5.33 6.41
N MET A 264 20.19 5.19 5.61
CA MET A 264 19.65 3.88 5.25
C MET A 264 20.44 3.34 4.05
N GLU A 265 21.19 2.25 4.27
CA GLU A 265 21.89 1.57 3.18
C GLU A 265 20.90 0.89 2.24
N PHE A 266 21.03 1.13 0.93
CA PHE A 266 20.27 0.42 -0.08
C PHE A 266 21.21 -0.42 -0.97
N PRO A 267 20.90 -1.72 -1.21
CA PRO A 267 19.76 -2.48 -0.65
C PRO A 267 19.98 -2.85 0.83
N SER A 268 18.92 -3.35 1.48
CA SER A 268 18.87 -3.92 2.86
C SER A 268 18.15 -3.08 3.92
N SER A 269 17.62 -1.90 3.56
CA SER A 269 16.85 -1.04 4.46
C SER A 269 15.38 -0.88 4.04
N GLU A 270 14.85 -1.80 3.22
CA GLU A 270 13.49 -1.72 2.68
C GLU A 270 12.42 -1.95 3.75
N LEU A 271 12.07 -0.92 4.51
CA LEU A 271 11.12 -0.98 5.64
C LEU A 271 9.81 -1.70 5.32
N PHE A 272 9.19 -1.36 4.18
CA PHE A 272 7.92 -1.98 3.77
C PHE A 272 8.04 -3.49 3.54
N TYR A 273 9.22 -3.98 3.15
CA TYR A 273 9.47 -5.40 2.96
C TYR A 273 9.68 -6.10 4.30
N TYR A 274 10.56 -5.57 5.16
CA TYR A 274 10.92 -6.21 6.43
C TYR A 274 9.81 -6.19 7.46
N GLN A 275 8.97 -5.14 7.49
CA GLN A 275 7.86 -5.08 8.43
C GLN A 275 6.82 -6.20 8.22
N GLN A 276 6.69 -6.70 6.98
CA GLN A 276 5.80 -7.83 6.68
C GLN A 276 6.32 -9.16 7.23
N GLN A 277 7.62 -9.26 7.49
CA GLN A 277 8.26 -10.46 8.07
C GLN A 277 8.20 -10.42 9.61
N GLN A 278 8.35 -9.24 10.19
CA GLN A 278 8.52 -9.11 11.63
C GLN A 278 7.21 -9.35 12.40
N PHE A 279 6.08 -8.84 11.91
CA PHE A 279 4.84 -8.81 12.68
C PHE A 279 3.92 -9.99 12.34
N THR A 280 3.47 -10.70 13.38
CA THR A 280 2.44 -11.75 13.27
C THR A 280 1.02 -11.18 13.33
N PHE A 281 0.88 -9.86 13.24
CA PHE A 281 -0.38 -9.12 13.33
C PHE A 281 -0.43 -8.04 12.26
N PRO A 282 -1.62 -7.58 11.85
CA PRO A 282 -1.74 -6.60 10.79
C PRO A 282 -1.28 -5.22 11.27
N ILE A 283 -0.48 -4.56 10.44
CA ILE A 283 -0.12 -3.14 10.59
C ILE A 283 -0.50 -2.39 9.31
N ASP A 284 -0.94 -1.14 9.42
CA ASP A 284 -1.12 -0.30 8.24
C ASP A 284 -0.12 0.85 8.27
N THR A 285 0.26 1.36 7.11
CA THR A 285 1.19 2.50 7.01
C THR A 285 0.64 3.53 6.05
N SER A 286 0.63 4.80 6.48
CA SER A 286 0.34 5.96 5.65
C SER A 286 1.60 6.80 5.45
N MET A 287 1.85 7.17 4.21
CA MET A 287 2.96 8.01 3.79
C MET A 287 2.42 9.22 3.02
N ASN A 288 2.43 10.39 3.65
CA ASN A 288 2.01 11.66 3.04
C ASN A 288 3.23 12.52 2.67
N VAL A 289 3.49 12.60 1.37
CA VAL A 289 4.65 13.25 0.79
C VAL A 289 4.22 14.55 0.11
N GLU A 290 4.80 15.67 0.54
CA GLU A 290 4.65 16.97 -0.12
C GLU A 290 5.95 17.33 -0.83
N ILE A 291 5.84 17.66 -2.13
CA ILE A 291 6.98 17.96 -2.97
C ILE A 291 7.38 19.43 -2.81
N VAL A 292 8.59 19.68 -2.32
CA VAL A 292 9.16 21.01 -2.18
C VAL A 292 10.16 21.23 -3.31
N THR A 293 9.77 22.08 -4.27
CA THR A 293 10.64 22.46 -5.39
C THR A 293 12.00 22.94 -4.88
N ASN A 294 13.08 22.61 -5.59
CA ASN A 294 14.45 23.02 -5.25
C ASN A 294 14.57 24.51 -4.84
N LYS A 295 13.95 25.42 -5.60
CA LYS A 295 13.94 26.86 -5.29
C LYS A 295 13.33 27.19 -3.92
N LYS A 296 12.20 26.56 -3.58
CA LYS A 296 11.54 26.73 -2.27
C LYS A 296 12.36 26.08 -1.16
N ALA A 297 12.92 24.89 -1.40
CA ALA A 297 13.78 24.18 -0.46
C ALA A 297 15.01 25.02 -0.10
N LEU A 298 15.73 25.54 -1.09
CA LEU A 298 16.87 26.45 -0.89
C LEU A 298 16.49 27.69 -0.09
N ALA A 299 15.33 28.29 -0.37
CA ALA A 299 14.85 29.46 0.39
C ALA A 299 14.59 29.10 1.86
N THR A 300 13.98 27.96 2.14
CA THR A 300 13.73 27.48 3.52
C THR A 300 15.04 27.18 4.25
N VAL A 301 15.97 26.46 3.61
CA VAL A 301 17.28 26.13 4.19
C VAL A 301 18.09 27.39 4.47
N ARG A 302 18.16 28.33 3.53
CA ARG A 302 18.85 29.63 3.71
C ARG A 302 18.23 30.48 4.80
N ASN A 303 16.91 30.44 4.99
CA ASN A 303 16.25 31.13 6.09
C ASN A 303 16.58 30.46 7.44
N LYS A 304 16.56 29.12 7.49
CA LYS A 304 16.94 28.38 8.71
C LYS A 304 18.40 28.62 9.10
N LYS A 305 19.30 28.68 8.12
CA LYS A 305 20.70 29.06 8.29
C LYS A 305 20.85 30.44 8.92
N LYS A 306 20.06 31.42 8.46
CA LYS A 306 20.06 32.78 9.04
C LYS A 306 19.59 32.77 10.49
N GLU A 307 18.47 32.09 10.78
CA GLU A 307 17.96 31.96 12.16
C GLU A 307 19.00 31.34 13.10
N LEU A 308 19.67 30.26 12.68
CA LEU A 308 20.71 29.61 13.49
C LEU A 308 21.95 30.50 13.68
N LYS A 309 22.36 31.25 12.65
CA LYS A 309 23.45 32.24 12.78
C LYS A 309 23.08 33.38 13.71
N ASP A 310 21.84 33.83 13.68
CA ASP A 310 21.36 34.88 14.60
C ASP A 310 21.36 34.38 16.05
N LEU A 311 20.95 33.13 16.28
CA LEU A 311 21.03 32.47 17.60
C LEU A 311 22.48 32.32 18.10
N ASP A 312 23.41 31.89 17.24
CA ASP A 312 24.84 31.79 17.56
C ASP A 312 25.43 33.17 17.90
N ASN A 313 25.14 34.19 17.08
CA ASN A 313 25.56 35.57 17.36
C ASN A 313 25.00 36.10 18.69
N HIS A 314 23.76 35.74 19.05
CA HIS A 314 23.16 36.13 20.33
C HIS A 314 23.79 35.40 21.52
N ALA A 315 24.14 34.12 21.38
CA ALA A 315 24.87 33.38 22.41
C ALA A 315 26.26 34.01 22.65
N TYR A 316 26.99 34.30 21.56
CA TYR A 316 28.28 34.96 21.60
C TYR A 316 28.23 36.37 22.24
N GLN A 317 27.20 37.17 21.92
CA GLN A 317 27.01 38.50 22.51
C GLN A 317 26.59 38.48 24.00
N SER A 318 26.10 37.35 24.50
CA SER A 318 25.64 37.19 25.88
C SER A 318 26.65 36.50 26.80
N ASP A 319 27.91 36.31 26.35
CA ASP A 319 28.98 35.59 27.06
C ASP A 319 28.58 34.15 27.48
N ASN A 320 27.59 33.56 26.80
CA ASN A 320 27.19 32.17 26.96
C ASN A 320 27.87 31.32 25.87
N GLU A 321 28.33 30.13 26.22
CA GLU A 321 28.83 29.17 25.21
C GLU A 321 27.72 28.83 24.22
N THR A 322 28.02 28.91 22.92
CA THR A 322 27.13 28.40 21.87
C THR A 322 26.87 26.92 22.14
N ASN A 323 25.60 26.57 22.31
CA ASN A 323 25.19 25.20 22.57
C ASN A 323 25.66 24.31 21.40
N SER A 324 26.34 23.17 21.64
CA SER A 324 26.92 22.33 20.57
C SER A 324 25.89 21.96 19.50
N ASN A 325 24.64 21.75 19.94
CA ASN A 325 23.49 21.45 19.08
C ASN A 325 23.23 22.53 18.00
N VAL A 326 23.58 23.81 18.25
CA VAL A 326 23.40 24.90 17.27
C VAL A 326 24.50 24.86 16.21
N LEU A 327 25.72 24.52 16.58
CA LEU A 327 26.85 24.35 15.64
C LEU A 327 26.63 23.14 14.74
N ASP A 328 26.25 21.99 15.31
CA ASP A 328 25.93 20.78 14.54
C ASP A 328 24.76 21.01 13.56
N ALA A 329 23.76 21.79 13.99
CA ALA A 329 22.64 22.18 13.13
C ALA A 329 23.07 23.13 12.00
N LEU A 330 24.03 24.04 12.24
CA LEU A 330 24.58 24.90 11.20
C LEU A 330 25.33 24.10 10.14
N ASP A 331 26.18 23.16 10.55
CA ASP A 331 26.92 22.28 9.63
C ASP A 331 25.95 21.42 8.79
N SER A 332 24.94 20.82 9.43
CA SER A 332 23.90 20.05 8.73
C SER A 332 23.14 20.88 7.70
N VAL A 333 22.82 22.14 8.03
CA VAL A 333 22.13 23.08 7.13
C VAL A 333 23.04 23.48 5.95
N ASP A 334 24.34 23.61 6.16
CA ASP A 334 25.33 23.95 5.13
C ASP A 334 25.56 22.79 4.15
N GLU A 335 25.60 21.55 4.65
CA GLU A 335 25.65 20.34 3.82
C GLU A 335 24.37 20.19 2.98
N LEU A 336 23.19 20.41 3.59
CA LEU A 336 21.92 20.40 2.88
C LEU A 336 21.83 21.50 1.80
N GLU A 337 22.30 22.72 2.10
CA GLU A 337 22.36 23.81 1.11
C GLU A 337 23.24 23.43 -0.07
N THR A 338 24.45 22.92 0.21
CA THR A 338 25.43 22.50 -0.82
C THR A 338 24.86 21.39 -1.69
N THR A 339 24.22 20.39 -1.08
CA THR A 339 23.59 19.27 -1.79
C THR A 339 22.46 19.75 -2.69
N LEU A 340 21.64 20.70 -2.24
CA LEU A 340 20.55 21.26 -3.04
C LEU A 340 21.05 22.12 -4.21
N ASP A 341 22.11 22.90 -4.01
CA ASP A 341 22.71 23.72 -5.07
C ASP A 341 23.38 22.83 -6.14
N GLN A 342 24.01 21.71 -5.74
CA GLN A 342 24.66 20.77 -6.66
C GLN A 342 23.66 19.88 -7.42
N SER A 343 22.76 19.21 -6.70
CA SER A 343 21.82 18.23 -7.28
C SER A 343 20.73 18.90 -8.13
N LYS A 344 20.32 20.12 -7.76
CA LYS A 344 19.13 20.80 -8.27
C LYS A 344 17.84 19.98 -8.12
N GLU A 345 17.85 18.98 -7.26
CA GLU A 345 16.70 18.12 -7.00
C GLU A 345 15.71 18.77 -6.03
N SER A 346 14.45 18.33 -6.07
CA SER A 346 13.43 18.70 -5.10
C SER A 346 13.65 17.95 -3.79
N MET A 347 13.24 18.57 -2.68
CA MET A 347 13.12 17.90 -1.38
C MET A 347 11.69 17.45 -1.16
N TYR A 348 11.51 16.49 -0.26
CA TYR A 348 10.21 15.94 0.06
C TYR A 348 9.96 16.06 1.55
N LYS A 349 8.85 16.69 1.92
CA LYS A 349 8.36 16.63 3.30
C LYS A 349 7.58 15.35 3.46
N LEU A 350 8.03 14.48 4.34
CA LEU A 350 7.46 13.19 4.64
C LEU A 350 6.71 13.25 5.98
N SER A 351 5.44 12.85 5.99
CA SER A 351 4.75 12.29 7.16
C SER A 351 4.64 10.79 6.95
N TYR A 352 5.01 10.03 7.97
CA TYR A 352 4.97 8.57 7.96
C TYR A 352 4.31 8.11 9.25
N VAL A 353 3.16 7.46 9.12
CA VAL A 353 2.31 7.05 10.25
C VAL A 353 2.04 5.56 10.15
N VAL A 354 2.29 4.83 11.23
CA VAL A 354 1.98 3.41 11.39
C VAL A 354 0.74 3.26 12.27
N ARG A 355 -0.25 2.51 11.79
CA ARG A 355 -1.47 2.14 12.51
C ARG A 355 -1.32 0.73 13.04
N VAL A 356 -1.58 0.57 14.32
CA VAL A 356 -1.61 -0.73 15.01
C VAL A 356 -3.00 -0.92 15.58
N SER A 357 -3.61 -2.08 15.33
CA SER A 357 -4.92 -2.43 15.89
C SER A 357 -4.83 -3.69 16.76
N ALA A 358 -5.73 -3.84 17.73
CA ALA A 358 -5.88 -5.04 18.54
C ALA A 358 -7.32 -5.18 19.09
N GLU A 359 -7.63 -6.35 19.65
CA GLU A 359 -8.94 -6.64 20.27
C GLU A 359 -8.98 -6.25 21.76
N SER A 360 -7.83 -5.99 22.37
CA SER A 360 -7.74 -5.50 23.74
C SER A 360 -6.66 -4.43 23.89
N VAL A 361 -6.81 -3.57 24.90
CA VAL A 361 -5.83 -2.50 25.19
C VAL A 361 -4.46 -3.06 25.57
N ASP A 362 -4.42 -4.20 26.27
CA ASP A 362 -3.16 -4.83 26.68
C ASP A 362 -2.43 -5.44 25.48
N GLU A 363 -3.16 -6.08 24.57
CA GLU A 363 -2.59 -6.54 23.31
C GLU A 363 -2.13 -5.36 22.44
N LEU A 364 -2.90 -4.26 22.38
CA LEU A 364 -2.50 -3.07 21.63
C LEU A 364 -1.18 -2.51 22.14
N LYS A 365 -0.99 -2.44 23.47
CA LYS A 365 0.28 -2.01 24.07
C LYS A 365 1.44 -2.90 23.62
N ARG A 366 1.29 -4.23 23.76
CA ARG A 366 2.33 -5.18 23.35
C ARG A 366 2.68 -5.02 21.86
N ARG A 367 1.68 -4.93 20.98
CA ARG A 367 1.88 -4.72 19.54
C ARG A 367 2.56 -3.38 19.24
N CYS A 368 2.22 -2.30 19.97
CA CYS A 368 2.89 -1.01 19.82
C CYS A 368 4.36 -1.08 20.24
N ASP A 369 4.67 -1.78 21.33
CA ASP A 369 6.04 -1.92 21.82
C ASP A 369 6.88 -2.74 20.81
N GLU A 370 6.33 -3.84 20.28
CA GLU A 370 6.98 -4.60 19.19
C GLU A 370 7.23 -3.76 17.93
N VAL A 371 6.30 -2.86 17.57
CA VAL A 371 6.47 -1.94 16.44
C VAL A 371 7.56 -0.90 16.73
N LEU A 372 7.59 -0.33 17.94
CA LEU A 372 8.63 0.62 18.33
C LEU A 372 10.02 -0.02 18.26
N ASP A 373 10.18 -1.22 18.83
CA ASP A 373 11.45 -1.95 18.85
C ASP A 373 11.96 -2.24 17.42
N PHE A 374 11.08 -2.73 16.54
CA PHE A 374 11.45 -2.99 15.13
C PHE A 374 11.93 -1.73 14.41
N TYR A 375 11.19 -0.61 14.53
CA TYR A 375 11.56 0.62 13.85
C TYR A 375 12.87 1.19 14.43
N ASP A 376 13.04 1.09 15.75
CA ASP A 376 14.24 1.53 16.46
C ASP A 376 15.51 0.82 15.98
N ASP A 377 15.42 -0.46 15.61
CA ASP A 377 16.51 -1.25 15.01
C ASP A 377 16.81 -0.87 13.54
N THR A 378 15.84 -0.27 12.85
CA THR A 378 15.95 0.14 11.44
C THR A 378 16.31 1.61 11.24
N ASN A 379 16.94 2.22 12.24
CA ASN A 379 17.35 3.64 12.21
C ASN A 379 16.18 4.64 12.10
N VAL A 380 14.94 4.24 12.32
CA VAL A 380 13.77 5.13 12.31
C VAL A 380 13.16 5.17 13.70
N LYS A 381 13.18 6.32 14.34
CA LYS A 381 12.53 6.47 15.64
C LYS A 381 11.08 6.86 15.44
N LEU A 382 10.18 5.98 15.87
CA LEU A 382 8.76 6.27 15.95
C LEU A 382 8.40 6.81 17.34
N VAL A 383 7.37 7.63 17.40
CA VAL A 383 6.75 8.07 18.65
C VAL A 383 5.25 7.92 18.56
N ARG A 384 4.60 7.83 19.71
CA ARG A 384 3.14 7.82 19.85
C ARG A 384 2.71 9.11 20.55
N PRO A 385 2.36 10.18 19.80
CA PRO A 385 2.01 11.48 20.37
C PRO A 385 0.77 11.38 21.28
N PHE A 386 0.75 12.17 22.36
CA PHE A 386 -0.30 12.09 23.36
C PHE A 386 -1.48 12.99 22.98
N GLY A 387 -2.66 12.39 22.76
CA GLY A 387 -3.89 13.12 22.46
C GLY A 387 -4.08 13.54 20.99
N ASP A 388 -3.30 12.96 20.07
CA ASP A 388 -3.36 13.26 18.63
C ASP A 388 -3.84 12.07 17.77
N MET A 389 -4.42 11.05 18.40
CA MET A 389 -4.76 9.79 17.73
C MET A 389 -5.80 10.01 16.64
N MET A 390 -6.79 10.88 16.88
CA MET A 390 -7.79 11.23 15.87
C MET A 390 -7.20 11.97 14.67
N GLY A 391 -6.25 12.87 14.91
CA GLY A 391 -5.57 13.59 13.84
C GLY A 391 -4.75 12.66 12.95
N LEU A 392 -3.99 11.75 13.55
CA LEU A 392 -3.21 10.73 12.83
C LEU A 392 -4.11 9.72 12.11
N HIS A 393 -5.27 9.38 12.67
CA HIS A 393 -6.28 8.56 11.99
C HIS A 393 -6.77 9.22 10.68
N GLU A 394 -7.03 10.53 10.68
CA GLU A 394 -7.46 11.24 9.47
C GLU A 394 -6.39 11.23 8.36
N GLU A 395 -5.09 11.09 8.69
CA GLU A 395 -4.02 10.98 7.69
C GLU A 395 -4.12 9.70 6.84
N PHE A 396 -4.76 8.64 7.32
CA PHE A 396 -4.95 7.41 6.54
C PHE A 396 -6.03 7.55 5.46
N LEU A 397 -6.94 8.52 5.58
CA LEU A 397 -8.06 8.63 4.65
C LEU A 397 -7.61 9.11 3.27
N PRO A 398 -8.17 8.57 2.17
CA PRO A 398 -7.82 9.03 0.83
C PRO A 398 -7.98 10.55 0.66
N SER A 399 -7.01 11.18 -0.02
CA SER A 399 -6.91 12.63 -0.24
C SER A 399 -6.77 13.48 1.03
N SER A 400 -6.48 12.86 2.18
CA SER A 400 -6.14 13.55 3.42
C SER A 400 -4.89 14.41 3.28
N LYS A 401 -4.78 15.35 4.21
CA LYS A 401 -3.55 16.09 4.45
C LYS A 401 -2.84 15.50 5.65
N ARG A 402 -1.53 15.76 5.70
CA ARG A 402 -0.79 15.71 6.95
C ARG A 402 -1.51 16.52 8.03
N TYR A 403 -1.66 15.94 9.22
CA TYR A 403 -2.32 16.54 10.37
C TYR A 403 -1.38 17.49 11.11
N MET A 404 -0.16 17.03 11.42
CA MET A 404 0.80 17.76 12.26
C MET A 404 2.12 18.03 11.52
N ASN A 405 2.72 19.19 11.78
CA ASN A 405 3.99 19.58 11.15
C ASN A 405 5.22 19.27 12.02
N ASP A 406 5.02 18.92 13.29
CA ASP A 406 6.10 18.76 14.27
C ASP A 406 6.99 17.53 13.98
N TYR A 407 6.44 16.56 13.27
CA TYR A 407 7.05 15.25 12.99
C TYR A 407 7.41 15.06 11.52
N ILE A 408 7.62 16.16 10.79
CA ILE A 408 7.99 16.11 9.37
C ILE A 408 9.46 15.77 9.21
N GLN A 409 9.75 14.81 8.33
CA GLN A 409 11.10 14.55 7.84
C GLN A 409 11.32 15.19 6.47
N TYR A 410 12.45 15.87 6.30
CA TYR A 410 12.91 16.33 4.99
C TYR A 410 13.79 15.26 4.38
N VAL A 411 13.31 14.65 3.30
CA VAL A 411 13.96 13.49 2.68
C VAL A 411 14.16 13.72 1.17
N THR A 412 15.02 12.90 0.58
CA THR A 412 15.27 12.88 -0.87
C THR A 412 14.34 11.90 -1.59
N SER A 413 14.32 11.96 -2.92
CA SER A 413 13.59 10.97 -3.72
C SER A 413 14.19 9.57 -3.58
N ASP A 414 15.49 9.50 -3.31
CA ASP A 414 16.25 8.27 -3.11
C ASP A 414 15.82 7.57 -1.82
N PHE A 415 15.71 8.31 -0.71
CA PHE A 415 15.20 7.78 0.56
C PHE A 415 13.80 7.17 0.40
N LEU A 416 12.87 7.88 -0.26
CA LEU A 416 11.51 7.41 -0.48
C LEU A 416 11.46 6.12 -1.32
N ALA A 417 12.37 5.98 -2.30
CA ALA A 417 12.50 4.76 -3.09
C ALA A 417 13.11 3.61 -2.27
N GLY A 418 14.05 3.92 -1.38
CA GLY A 418 14.73 2.97 -0.51
C GLY A 418 13.80 2.29 0.50
N LEU A 419 12.66 2.89 0.82
CA LEU A 419 11.66 2.29 1.72
C LEU A 419 11.07 0.97 1.17
N GLY A 420 11.14 0.73 -0.14
CA GLY A 420 10.65 -0.50 -0.77
C GLY A 420 9.14 -0.60 -0.90
N PHE A 421 8.45 0.50 -1.18
CA PHE A 421 6.99 0.51 -1.34
C PHE A 421 6.52 -0.47 -2.44
N GLY A 422 5.67 -1.44 -2.09
CA GLY A 422 5.22 -2.51 -2.99
C GLY A 422 6.11 -3.77 -3.01
N ALA A 423 7.27 -3.73 -2.33
CA ALA A 423 8.13 -4.90 -2.17
C ALA A 423 7.47 -5.91 -1.22
N THR A 424 7.40 -7.18 -1.64
CA THR A 424 6.81 -8.26 -0.85
C THR A 424 7.57 -9.57 -0.99
N GLN A 425 7.26 -10.53 -0.13
CA GLN A 425 7.73 -11.91 -0.22
C GLN A 425 6.70 -12.82 -0.92
N MET A 426 5.91 -12.30 -1.86
CA MET A 426 4.85 -13.08 -2.52
C MET A 426 5.43 -14.33 -3.21
N LEU A 427 5.12 -15.50 -2.64
CA LEU A 427 5.55 -16.80 -3.13
C LEU A 427 4.36 -17.51 -3.78
N GLY A 428 4.54 -17.92 -5.03
CA GLY A 428 3.50 -18.61 -5.79
C GLY A 428 2.47 -17.65 -6.41
N GLU A 429 1.36 -18.25 -6.82
CA GLU A 429 0.23 -17.60 -7.48
C GLU A 429 -0.89 -17.28 -6.49
N LEU A 430 -1.85 -16.43 -6.90
CA LEU A 430 -3.02 -16.06 -6.07
C LEU A 430 -4.02 -17.20 -5.86
N GLU A 431 -3.99 -18.22 -6.73
CA GLU A 431 -4.90 -19.37 -6.73
C GLU A 431 -4.26 -20.52 -7.55
N GLY A 432 -4.87 -21.70 -7.55
CA GLY A 432 -4.44 -22.86 -8.33
C GLY A 432 -4.13 -24.05 -7.43
N ILE A 433 -3.03 -24.76 -7.71
CA ILE A 433 -2.63 -25.93 -6.92
C ILE A 433 -2.05 -25.46 -5.59
N TYR A 434 -2.77 -25.67 -4.49
CA TYR A 434 -2.21 -25.45 -3.15
C TYR A 434 -1.01 -26.39 -2.91
N PHE A 435 0.15 -25.80 -2.63
CA PHE A 435 1.41 -26.54 -2.48
C PHE A 435 1.96 -26.54 -1.06
N GLY A 436 1.72 -25.47 -0.31
CA GLY A 436 2.18 -25.30 1.07
C GLY A 436 1.96 -23.87 1.55
N TYR A 437 2.66 -23.45 2.60
CA TYR A 437 2.65 -22.07 3.08
C TYR A 437 4.08 -21.60 3.37
N ASN A 438 4.30 -20.30 3.29
CA ASN A 438 5.55 -19.68 3.70
C ASN A 438 5.59 -19.64 5.23
N VAL A 439 6.66 -20.17 5.83
CA VAL A 439 6.82 -20.23 7.30
C VAL A 439 7.03 -18.84 7.90
N ASP A 440 7.71 -17.94 7.19
CA ASP A 440 8.04 -16.60 7.67
C ASP A 440 6.81 -15.68 7.67
N THR A 441 5.93 -15.83 6.68
CA THR A 441 4.76 -14.94 6.50
C THR A 441 3.41 -15.61 6.79
N GLY A 442 3.39 -16.93 7.00
CA GLY A 442 2.16 -17.72 7.15
C GLY A 442 1.32 -17.84 5.86
N ARG A 443 1.72 -17.20 4.75
CA ARG A 443 0.91 -17.12 3.53
C ARG A 443 0.86 -18.43 2.76
N ASN A 444 -0.33 -18.79 2.29
CA ASN A 444 -0.54 -19.94 1.43
C ASN A 444 0.13 -19.75 0.06
N VAL A 445 0.76 -20.81 -0.45
CA VAL A 445 1.49 -20.86 -1.72
C VAL A 445 0.71 -21.73 -2.69
N TYR A 446 0.26 -21.11 -3.78
CA TYR A 446 -0.40 -21.80 -4.88
C TYR A 446 0.51 -21.85 -6.11
N LEU A 447 0.33 -22.85 -6.96
CA LEU A 447 1.10 -23.04 -8.18
C LEU A 447 0.18 -23.22 -9.38
N LYS A 448 0.55 -22.59 -10.50
CA LYS A 448 -0.08 -22.82 -11.81
C LYS A 448 0.99 -23.24 -12.82
N PRO A 449 1.41 -24.53 -12.86
CA PRO A 449 2.48 -24.99 -13.73
C PRO A 449 2.27 -24.64 -15.22
N ALA A 450 1.02 -24.60 -15.67
CA ALA A 450 0.68 -24.26 -17.05
C ALA A 450 0.99 -22.80 -17.41
N LEU A 451 0.91 -21.85 -16.47
CA LEU A 451 1.17 -20.42 -16.75
C LEU A 451 2.59 -20.15 -17.22
N ALA A 452 3.57 -20.91 -16.73
CA ALA A 452 4.97 -20.79 -17.14
C ALA A 452 5.18 -20.98 -18.65
N SER A 453 4.28 -21.75 -19.30
CA SER A 453 4.32 -22.02 -20.75
C SER A 453 3.65 -20.97 -21.63
N GLN A 454 2.94 -20.02 -21.04
CA GLN A 454 2.11 -19.06 -21.77
C GLN A 454 2.83 -17.71 -22.03
N GLY A 455 4.06 -17.54 -21.53
CA GLY A 455 4.85 -16.32 -21.76
C GLY A 455 4.17 -15.07 -21.20
N VAL A 456 3.54 -15.19 -20.02
CA VAL A 456 2.78 -14.11 -19.39
C VAL A 456 3.67 -12.88 -19.17
N LYS A 457 3.22 -11.70 -19.61
CA LYS A 457 4.01 -10.47 -19.54
C LYS A 457 4.35 -10.11 -18.08
N GLY A 458 5.66 -10.00 -17.80
CA GLY A 458 6.18 -9.67 -16.47
C GLY A 458 6.15 -10.84 -15.49
N SER A 459 6.27 -12.08 -15.98
CA SER A 459 6.66 -13.23 -15.16
C SER A 459 8.13 -13.10 -14.74
N VAL A 460 8.43 -13.46 -13.49
CA VAL A 460 9.82 -13.52 -12.98
C VAL A 460 10.58 -14.68 -13.63
N THR A 461 9.86 -15.76 -13.96
CA THR A 461 10.40 -16.94 -14.63
C THR A 461 9.40 -17.50 -15.63
N ASN A 462 9.90 -17.97 -16.78
CA ASN A 462 9.17 -18.81 -17.73
C ASN A 462 9.77 -20.23 -17.79
N ALA A 463 10.46 -20.63 -16.72
CA ALA A 463 11.10 -21.94 -16.65
C ALA A 463 10.03 -23.04 -16.64
N LEU A 464 10.06 -23.88 -17.68
CA LEU A 464 9.20 -25.05 -17.82
C LEU A 464 9.69 -26.26 -17.00
N ALA A 465 10.83 -26.11 -16.32
CA ALA A 465 11.48 -27.17 -15.56
C ALA A 465 11.64 -26.75 -14.10
N ALA A 466 11.39 -27.69 -13.21
CA ALA A 466 11.63 -27.55 -11.78
C ALA A 466 12.65 -28.61 -11.33
N ALA A 467 13.50 -28.24 -10.37
CA ALA A 467 14.46 -29.14 -9.76
C ALA A 467 14.20 -29.23 -8.25
N PHE A 468 14.04 -30.44 -7.72
CA PHE A 468 13.90 -30.70 -6.30
C PHE A 468 15.23 -31.27 -5.76
N LEU A 469 15.99 -30.44 -5.05
CA LEU A 469 17.35 -30.74 -4.55
C LEU A 469 17.37 -30.83 -3.01
N GLY A 470 18.38 -31.49 -2.43
CA GLY A 470 18.49 -31.72 -0.97
C GLY A 470 18.89 -33.14 -0.55
N SER A 471 19.01 -33.37 0.76
CA SER A 471 19.50 -34.64 1.38
C SER A 471 18.42 -35.73 1.50
N LEU A 472 18.82 -36.98 1.78
CA LEU A 472 17.89 -38.09 2.02
C LEU A 472 16.98 -37.76 3.22
N GLY A 473 15.68 -37.99 3.08
CA GLY A 473 14.69 -37.63 4.11
C GLY A 473 14.19 -36.17 4.05
N GLY A 474 14.85 -35.28 3.31
CA GLY A 474 14.46 -33.86 3.18
C GLY A 474 13.22 -33.58 2.30
N GLY A 475 12.29 -34.52 2.17
CA GLY A 475 11.00 -34.28 1.50
C GLY A 475 10.99 -34.20 -0.03
N LYS A 476 12.14 -34.14 -0.73
CA LYS A 476 12.21 -33.98 -2.20
C LYS A 476 11.25 -34.86 -3.01
N SER A 477 11.29 -36.18 -2.78
CA SER A 477 10.45 -37.13 -3.52
C SER A 477 8.97 -36.95 -3.21
N PHE A 478 8.65 -36.56 -1.97
CA PHE A 478 7.28 -36.26 -1.56
C PHE A 478 6.78 -35.00 -2.27
N SER A 479 7.53 -33.90 -2.24
CA SER A 479 7.18 -32.63 -2.90
C SER A 479 6.97 -32.79 -4.41
N ASN A 480 7.87 -33.51 -5.09
CA ASN A 480 7.71 -33.79 -6.51
C ASN A 480 6.47 -34.63 -6.80
N ASN A 481 6.25 -35.71 -6.05
CA ASN A 481 5.07 -36.57 -6.23
C ASN A 481 3.76 -35.82 -5.93
N LEU A 482 3.77 -34.92 -4.95
CA LEU A 482 2.62 -34.09 -4.59
C LEU A 482 2.27 -33.13 -5.73
N LEU A 483 3.27 -32.44 -6.30
CA LEU A 483 3.09 -31.57 -7.45
C LEU A 483 2.54 -32.34 -8.65
N VAL A 484 3.14 -33.49 -8.98
CA VAL A 484 2.68 -34.34 -10.10
C VAL A 484 1.25 -34.84 -9.87
N TYR A 485 0.93 -35.28 -8.65
CA TYR A 485 -0.41 -35.73 -8.28
C TYR A 485 -1.46 -34.64 -8.52
N TYR A 486 -1.22 -33.43 -8.01
CA TYR A 486 -2.14 -32.32 -8.19
C TYR A 486 -2.18 -31.83 -9.64
N ALA A 487 -1.05 -31.79 -10.34
CA ALA A 487 -1.03 -31.44 -11.76
C ALA A 487 -1.91 -32.37 -12.60
N VAL A 488 -1.90 -33.68 -12.30
CA VAL A 488 -2.80 -34.66 -12.96
C VAL A 488 -4.26 -34.44 -12.58
N LEU A 489 -4.56 -34.15 -11.30
CA LEU A 489 -5.92 -33.78 -10.88
C LEU A 489 -6.46 -32.54 -11.58
N PHE A 490 -5.58 -31.58 -11.88
CA PHE A 490 -5.91 -30.34 -12.62
C PHE A 490 -5.93 -30.53 -14.16
N GLY A 491 -5.79 -31.77 -14.65
CA GLY A 491 -5.93 -32.12 -16.07
C GLY A 491 -4.63 -32.36 -16.82
N GLY A 492 -3.49 -32.25 -16.15
CA GLY A 492 -2.18 -32.56 -16.72
C GLY A 492 -1.97 -34.04 -16.99
N GLN A 493 -1.01 -34.35 -17.87
CA GLN A 493 -0.52 -35.71 -18.11
C GLN A 493 0.87 -35.87 -17.52
N ALA A 494 1.12 -36.98 -16.83
CA ALA A 494 2.39 -37.24 -16.16
C ALA A 494 3.05 -38.52 -16.70
N VAL A 495 4.34 -38.42 -17.03
CA VAL A 495 5.22 -39.55 -17.30
C VAL A 495 6.27 -39.58 -16.19
N ILE A 496 6.34 -40.69 -15.45
CA ILE A 496 7.23 -40.82 -14.29
C ILE A 496 8.30 -41.85 -14.59
N VAL A 497 9.55 -41.40 -14.58
CA VAL A 497 10.74 -42.26 -14.73
C VAL A 497 11.40 -42.39 -13.36
N ASP A 498 11.31 -43.58 -12.79
CA ASP A 498 11.96 -43.91 -11.52
C ASP A 498 12.96 -45.06 -11.70
N PRO A 499 14.25 -44.77 -11.85
CA PRO A 499 15.28 -45.79 -12.06
C PRO A 499 15.51 -46.68 -10.83
N LYS A 500 15.07 -46.28 -9.63
CA LYS A 500 15.26 -47.04 -8.38
C LYS A 500 14.05 -47.91 -8.02
N GLY A 501 12.91 -47.73 -8.68
CA GLY A 501 11.68 -48.51 -8.49
C GLY A 501 10.89 -48.24 -7.19
N GLY A 502 11.22 -47.18 -6.43
CA GLY A 502 10.58 -46.80 -5.17
C GLY A 502 9.24 -46.05 -5.32
N ALA A 503 9.07 -45.21 -6.34
CA ALA A 503 7.87 -44.42 -6.63
C ALA A 503 6.67 -45.30 -7.05
N LYS A 504 6.92 -46.50 -7.58
CA LYS A 504 5.88 -47.47 -7.97
C LYS A 504 5.12 -48.09 -6.80
N ARG A 505 5.51 -47.88 -5.53
CA ARG A 505 5.10 -48.75 -4.42
C ARG A 505 3.92 -48.32 -3.54
N SER A 506 3.32 -47.13 -3.64
CA SER A 506 2.18 -46.84 -2.73
C SER A 506 1.12 -45.83 -3.17
N TYR A 507 1.46 -44.69 -3.78
CA TYR A 507 0.48 -43.59 -3.95
C TYR A 507 -0.20 -43.52 -5.33
N LEU A 508 0.54 -43.65 -6.44
CA LEU A 508 0.01 -43.41 -7.79
C LEU A 508 -0.68 -44.63 -8.43
N LYS A 509 -0.44 -45.85 -7.93
CA LYS A 509 -1.15 -47.06 -8.39
C LYS A 509 -2.66 -46.96 -8.17
N ARG A 510 -3.12 -46.20 -7.17
CA ARG A 510 -4.55 -45.95 -6.90
C ARG A 510 -5.19 -44.95 -7.86
N VAL A 511 -4.42 -44.01 -8.41
CA VAL A 511 -4.91 -43.04 -9.42
C VAL A 511 -4.98 -43.71 -10.79
N GLY A 512 -4.04 -44.61 -11.11
CA GLY A 512 -4.08 -45.41 -12.34
C GLY A 512 -5.30 -46.32 -12.47
N THR A 513 -5.87 -46.80 -11.36
CA THR A 513 -7.13 -47.56 -11.36
C THR A 513 -8.39 -46.70 -11.49
N ALA A 514 -8.30 -45.39 -11.24
CA ALA A 514 -9.43 -44.46 -11.46
C ALA A 514 -9.47 -43.88 -12.89
N LEU A 515 -8.45 -44.18 -13.70
CA LEU A 515 -8.32 -43.78 -15.11
C LEU A 515 -8.76 -44.87 -16.10
N HIS A 516 -9.36 -45.95 -15.61
CA HIS A 516 -9.96 -47.03 -16.41
C HIS A 516 -11.47 -47.09 -16.23
#